data_AF-A0A8I0VKV8-F1
#
_entry.id   AF-A0A8I0VKV8-F1
#
_cell.length_a   1.000
_cell.length_b   1.000
_cell.length_c   1.000
_cell.angle_alpha   90.00
_cell.angle_beta   90.00
_cell.angle_gamma   90.00
#
_symmetry.space_group_name_H-M   'P 1'
#
loop_
_entity.id
_entity.type
_entity.pdbx_description
1 polymer ?
#
loop_
_entity_poly.entity_id
_entity_poly.type
_entity_poly.pdbx_seq_one_letter_code
_entity_poly.pdbx_strand_id
1 'polypeptide(L)'
;MKLKIGELVWRTIFDEVVGDIERKFGLCLIVDQDVVDELTAKTQTTLASYGLHLPNEAKIAGHLSFWIRRLKPISHCEKSERKWLAINEAVGLYVGISLCEKFSEKKFRKPSRRIMLDWITSMRVNSHSPQGTALAFEVLTEV
;
A
#
# COMPACT_ATOMS: atom_id res chain seq x y z
N MET A 1 18.60 15.00 -5.21
CA MET A 1 18.51 13.55 -4.94
C MET A 1 17.11 13.13 -5.38
N LYS A 2 16.97 12.33 -6.45
CA LYS A 2 15.66 11.99 -7.04
C LYS A 2 15.29 10.59 -6.55
N LEU A 3 14.22 10.44 -5.77
CA LEU A 3 13.67 9.16 -5.38
C LEU A 3 13.21 8.40 -6.64
N LYS A 4 14.10 7.61 -7.22
CA LYS A 4 13.73 6.45 -8.05
C LYS A 4 13.24 5.37 -7.10
N ILE A 5 12.05 5.52 -6.55
CA ILE A 5 11.31 4.36 -6.03
C ILE A 5 10.95 3.55 -7.28
N GLY A 6 11.92 2.76 -7.74
CA GLY A 6 11.80 1.95 -8.93
C GLY A 6 10.76 0.86 -8.71
N GLU A 7 10.22 0.35 -9.82
CA GLU A 7 9.31 -0.80 -9.80
C GLU A 7 9.85 -1.96 -8.96
N LEU A 8 11.14 -2.26 -9.09
CA LEU A 8 11.82 -3.32 -8.34
C LEU A 8 11.75 -3.10 -6.82
N VAL A 9 11.77 -1.85 -6.35
CA VAL A 9 11.88 -1.51 -4.92
C VAL A 9 10.55 -1.72 -4.19
N TRP A 10 9.44 -1.27 -4.77
CA TRP A 10 8.13 -1.42 -4.11
C TRP A 10 7.65 -2.87 -4.16
N ARG A 11 7.99 -3.62 -5.22
CA ARG A 11 7.68 -5.06 -5.30
C ARG A 11 8.35 -5.86 -4.20
N THR A 12 9.63 -5.60 -3.93
CA THR A 12 10.31 -6.23 -2.78
C THR A 12 9.60 -5.91 -1.46
N ILE A 13 9.18 -4.66 -1.25
CA ILE A 13 8.41 -4.28 -0.05
C ILE A 13 7.05 -4.97 -0.01
N PHE A 14 6.38 -5.11 -1.16
CA PHE A 14 5.12 -5.82 -1.28
C PHE A 14 5.27 -7.28 -0.85
N ASP A 15 6.27 -7.99 -1.38
CA ASP A 15 6.53 -9.39 -1.04
C ASP A 15 6.91 -9.55 0.44
N GLU A 16 7.74 -8.66 0.98
CA GLU A 16 8.09 -8.62 2.41
C GLU A 16 6.83 -8.45 3.29
N VAL A 17 5.97 -7.50 2.94
CA VAL A 17 4.73 -7.22 3.70
C VAL A 17 3.75 -8.39 3.62
N VAL A 18 3.59 -9.02 2.45
CA VAL A 18 2.75 -10.21 2.29
C VAL A 18 3.26 -11.33 3.19
N GLY A 19 4.55 -11.65 3.13
CA GLY A 19 5.16 -12.70 3.95
C GLY A 19 5.10 -12.41 5.46
N ASP A 20 5.24 -11.14 5.86
CA ASP A 20 5.06 -10.73 7.26
C ASP A 20 3.63 -10.95 7.75
N ILE A 21 2.63 -10.62 6.91
CA ILE A 21 1.22 -10.80 7.25
C ILE A 21 0.87 -12.30 7.29
N GLU A 22 1.38 -13.11 6.37
CA GLU A 22 1.24 -14.57 6.41
C GLU A 22 1.74 -15.15 7.74
N ARG A 23 2.99 -14.85 8.10
CA ARG A 23 3.60 -15.34 9.35
C ARG A 23 2.85 -14.85 10.58
N LYS A 24 2.54 -13.55 10.64
CA LYS A 24 1.95 -12.92 11.83
C LYS A 24 0.54 -13.42 12.12
N PHE A 25 -0.23 -13.74 11.08
CA PHE A 25 -1.63 -14.12 11.23
C PHE A 25 -1.90 -15.60 10.97
N GLY A 26 -0.87 -16.40 10.64
CA GLY A 26 -1.03 -17.81 10.29
C GLY A 26 -1.88 -17.98 9.02
N LEU A 27 -1.63 -17.14 8.02
CA LEU A 27 -2.35 -17.16 6.75
C LEU A 27 -1.53 -17.83 5.67
N CYS A 28 -2.22 -18.31 4.64
CA CYS A 28 -1.67 -18.73 3.38
C CYS A 28 -2.37 -17.94 2.27
N LEU A 29 -1.59 -17.11 1.59
CA LEU A 29 -2.05 -16.11 0.64
C LEU A 29 -1.61 -16.50 -0.77
N ILE A 30 -2.46 -16.18 -1.74
CA ILE A 30 -2.17 -16.35 -3.16
C ILE A 30 -2.11 -14.95 -3.75
N VAL A 31 -0.99 -14.65 -4.40
CA VAL A 31 -0.75 -13.37 -5.08
C VAL A 31 -0.91 -13.57 -6.58
N ASP A 32 -1.83 -12.84 -7.18
CA ASP A 32 -2.02 -12.74 -8.62
C ASP A 32 -0.96 -11.80 -9.21
N GLN A 33 0.05 -12.38 -9.87
CA GLN A 33 1.18 -11.63 -10.41
C GLN A 33 0.78 -10.73 -11.58
N ASP A 34 -0.21 -11.12 -12.39
CA ASP A 34 -0.67 -10.29 -13.51
C ASP A 34 -1.31 -9.00 -12.97
N VAL A 35 -2.06 -9.11 -11.87
CA VAL A 35 -2.62 -7.93 -11.19
C VAL A 35 -1.53 -7.08 -10.54
N VAL A 36 -0.49 -7.70 -9.95
CA VAL A 36 0.65 -6.97 -9.39
C VAL A 36 1.38 -6.19 -10.49
N ASP A 37 1.53 -6.76 -11.68
CA ASP A 37 2.11 -6.09 -12.84
C ASP A 37 1.28 -4.88 -13.29
N GLU A 38 -0.06 -5.02 -13.25
CA GLU A 38 -0.97 -3.91 -13.56
C GLU A 38 -0.85 -2.74 -12.55
N LEU A 39 -0.50 -3.01 -11.29
CA LEU A 39 -0.37 -1.97 -10.26
C LEU A 39 0.67 -0.91 -10.63
N THR A 40 1.81 -1.30 -11.21
CA THR A 40 2.83 -0.35 -11.68
C THR A 40 2.23 0.59 -12.71
N ALA A 41 1.57 0.04 -13.74
CA ALA A 41 1.01 0.80 -14.84
C ALA A 41 -0.08 1.77 -14.36
N LYS A 42 -0.99 1.31 -13.48
CA LYS A 42 -2.05 2.17 -12.92
C LYS A 42 -1.49 3.28 -12.05
N THR A 43 -0.52 2.98 -11.20
CA THR A 43 0.10 3.98 -10.30
C THR A 43 0.81 5.05 -11.12
N GLN A 44 1.61 4.66 -12.12
CA GLN A 44 2.30 5.60 -13.01
C GLN A 44 1.33 6.45 -13.82
N THR A 45 0.30 5.84 -14.42
CA THR A 45 -0.73 6.55 -15.19
C THR A 45 -1.45 7.57 -14.33
N THR A 46 -1.80 7.18 -13.09
CA THR A 46 -2.48 8.05 -12.13
C THR A 46 -1.61 9.24 -11.75
N LEU A 47 -0.34 9.00 -11.40
CA LEU A 47 0.63 10.04 -11.06
C LEU A 47 0.86 11.02 -12.23
N ALA A 48 1.00 10.49 -13.45
CA ALA A 48 1.16 11.31 -14.66
C ALA A 48 -0.07 12.19 -14.94
N SER A 49 -1.28 11.65 -14.75
CA SER A 49 -2.54 12.37 -15.01
C SER A 49 -2.72 13.63 -14.15
N TYR A 50 -2.04 13.71 -13.00
CA TYR A 50 -2.10 14.87 -12.11
C TYR A 50 -1.01 15.91 -12.36
N GLY A 51 -0.20 15.75 -13.41
CA GLY A 51 0.88 16.69 -13.73
C GLY A 51 1.98 16.73 -12.66
N LEU A 52 2.10 15.69 -11.84
CA LEU A 52 3.12 15.59 -10.81
C LEU A 52 4.45 15.22 -11.44
N HIS A 53 5.26 16.22 -11.76
CA HIS A 53 6.57 16.02 -12.39
C HIS A 53 7.58 15.28 -11.49
N LEU A 54 7.39 15.34 -10.16
CA LEU A 54 8.19 14.65 -9.14
C LEU A 54 7.30 14.31 -7.93
N PRO A 55 6.56 13.19 -7.94
CA PRO A 55 5.80 12.79 -6.76
C PRO A 55 6.75 12.41 -5.63
N ASN A 56 6.46 12.87 -4.42
CA ASN A 56 7.14 12.41 -3.21
C ASN A 56 6.73 10.97 -2.87
N GLU A 57 7.46 10.35 -1.96
CA GLU A 57 7.25 9.01 -1.44
C GLU A 57 5.85 8.78 -0.89
N ALA A 58 5.27 9.79 -0.22
CA ALA A 58 3.92 9.72 0.33
C ALA A 58 2.85 9.62 -0.78
N LYS A 59 3.01 10.37 -1.88
CA LYS A 59 2.14 10.26 -3.05
C LYS A 59 2.25 8.88 -3.68
N ILE A 60 3.48 8.37 -3.86
CA ILE A 60 3.69 7.02 -4.41
C ILE A 60 3.03 5.97 -3.51
N ALA A 61 3.29 6.03 -2.21
CA ALA A 61 2.72 5.15 -1.19
C ALA A 61 1.20 5.17 -1.21
N GLY A 62 0.58 6.34 -1.23
CA GLY A 62 -0.88 6.46 -1.23
C GLY A 62 -1.54 5.96 -2.50
N HIS A 63 -0.98 6.27 -3.67
CA HIS A 63 -1.51 5.76 -4.94
C HIS A 63 -1.35 4.25 -5.06
N LEU A 64 -0.21 3.69 -4.65
CA LEU A 64 0.00 2.26 -4.65
C LEU A 64 -0.94 1.55 -3.67
N SER A 65 -1.09 2.09 -2.45
CA SER A 65 -2.01 1.56 -1.43
C SER A 65 -3.45 1.54 -1.94
N PHE A 66 -3.87 2.61 -2.64
CA PHE A 66 -5.18 2.70 -3.28
C PHE A 66 -5.36 1.62 -4.35
N TRP A 67 -4.39 1.43 -5.24
CA TRP A 67 -4.51 0.48 -6.34
C TRP A 67 -4.45 -0.98 -5.87
N ILE A 68 -3.61 -1.31 -4.87
CA ILE A 68 -3.62 -2.65 -4.24
C ILE A 68 -5.01 -2.96 -3.70
N ARG A 69 -5.61 -2.02 -2.97
CA ARG A 69 -6.99 -2.16 -2.47
C ARG A 69 -8.01 -2.32 -3.60
N ARG A 70 -7.86 -1.57 -4.69
CA ARG A 70 -8.84 -1.51 -5.77
C ARG A 70 -8.77 -2.73 -6.69
N LEU A 71 -7.58 -3.17 -7.09
CA LEU A 71 -7.37 -4.29 -7.99
C LEU A 71 -7.35 -5.64 -7.26
N LYS A 72 -7.06 -5.64 -5.96
CA LYS A 72 -7.12 -6.82 -5.08
C LYS A 72 -6.24 -7.99 -5.56
N PRO A 73 -4.91 -7.82 -5.68
CA PRO A 73 -4.02 -8.87 -6.15
C PRO A 73 -3.91 -10.08 -5.21
N ILE A 74 -4.37 -9.96 -3.96
CA ILE A 74 -4.17 -11.00 -2.94
C ILE A 74 -5.49 -11.67 -2.60
N SER A 75 -5.48 -13.00 -2.58
CA SER A 75 -6.58 -13.83 -2.12
C SER A 75 -6.13 -14.78 -1.01
N HIS A 76 -7.08 -15.20 -0.17
CA HIS A 76 -6.83 -16.21 0.84
C HIS A 76 -6.89 -17.59 0.20
N CYS A 77 -5.89 -18.44 0.44
CA CYS A 77 -5.96 -19.83 0.05
C CYS A 77 -7.03 -20.57 0.88
N GLU A 78 -7.50 -21.73 0.39
CA GLU A 78 -8.56 -22.48 1.07
C GLU A 78 -8.20 -22.87 2.51
N LYS A 79 -6.91 -23.15 2.75
CA LYS A 79 -6.35 -23.57 4.04
C LYS A 79 -6.20 -22.46 5.07
N SER A 80 -6.43 -21.20 4.70
CA SER A 80 -6.31 -20.08 5.63
C SER A 80 -7.39 -20.12 6.71
N GLU A 81 -6.97 -20.20 7.98
CA GLU A 81 -7.87 -20.25 9.14
C GLU A 81 -8.62 -18.93 9.37
N ARG A 82 -8.08 -17.80 8.90
CA ARG A 82 -8.58 -16.45 9.21
C ARG A 82 -8.90 -15.62 7.96
N LYS A 83 -9.91 -16.08 7.21
CA LYS A 83 -10.39 -15.42 5.97
C LYS A 83 -11.14 -14.09 6.17
N TRP A 84 -11.37 -13.67 7.42
CA TRP A 84 -12.09 -12.43 7.74
C TRP A 84 -11.21 -11.18 7.56
N LEU A 85 -9.89 -11.33 7.52
CA LEU A 85 -8.97 -10.22 7.36
C LEU A 85 -9.13 -9.57 5.97
N ALA A 86 -9.31 -8.26 5.95
CA ALA A 86 -9.33 -7.42 4.75
C ALA A 86 -7.93 -7.33 4.14
N ILE A 87 -7.51 -8.39 3.45
CA ILE A 87 -6.09 -8.63 3.15
C ILE A 87 -5.49 -7.58 2.21
N ASN A 88 -6.23 -7.18 1.18
CA ASN A 88 -5.75 -6.18 0.21
C ASN A 88 -5.69 -4.79 0.82
N GLU A 89 -6.65 -4.43 1.66
CA GLU A 89 -6.64 -3.19 2.44
C GLU A 89 -5.45 -3.18 3.41
N ALA A 90 -5.23 -4.28 4.13
CA ALA A 90 -4.13 -4.42 5.07
C ALA A 90 -2.78 -4.34 4.35
N VAL A 91 -2.53 -5.21 3.37
CA VAL A 91 -1.27 -5.22 2.61
C VAL A 91 -1.05 -3.87 1.93
N GLY A 92 -2.07 -3.31 1.27
CA GLY A 92 -1.96 -1.99 0.64
C GLY A 92 -1.48 -0.93 1.63
N LEU A 93 -2.11 -0.84 2.80
CA LEU A 93 -1.73 0.13 3.81
C LEU A 93 -0.33 -0.11 4.38
N TYR A 94 0.04 -1.36 4.70
CA TYR A 94 1.37 -1.69 5.22
C TYR A 94 2.46 -1.42 4.18
N VAL A 95 2.22 -1.71 2.90
CA VAL A 95 3.15 -1.36 1.81
C VAL A 95 3.39 0.13 1.74
N GLY A 96 2.32 0.94 1.74
CA GLY A 96 2.45 2.39 1.72
C GLY A 96 3.24 2.92 2.94
N ILE A 97 2.97 2.38 4.13
CA ILE A 97 3.67 2.78 5.35
C ILE A 97 5.14 2.39 5.29
N SER A 98 5.47 1.18 4.84
CA SER A 98 6.84 0.72 4.68
C SER A 98 7.61 1.57 3.65
N LEU A 99 6.95 2.01 2.58
CA LEU A 99 7.54 2.94 1.62
C LEU A 99 7.88 4.29 2.28
N CYS A 100 6.93 4.89 2.99
CA CYS A 100 7.19 6.14 3.71
C CYS A 100 8.27 5.96 4.79
N GLU A 101 8.23 4.89 5.58
CA GLU A 101 9.19 4.62 6.65
C GLU A 101 10.62 4.43 6.09
N LYS A 102 10.76 3.80 4.92
CA LYS A 102 12.07 3.51 4.31
C LYS A 102 12.66 4.67 3.52
N PHE A 103 11.81 5.52 2.93
CA PHE A 103 12.24 6.52 1.94
C PHE A 103 11.89 7.96 2.26
N SER A 104 11.08 8.23 3.29
CA SER A 104 10.79 9.61 3.71
C SER A 104 12.06 10.27 4.23
N GLU A 105 12.44 11.38 3.60
CA GLU A 105 13.51 12.25 4.11
C GLU A 105 13.05 13.02 5.37
N LYS A 106 11.73 13.16 5.55
CA LYS A 106 11.09 13.83 6.69
C LYS A 106 10.82 12.86 7.84
N LYS A 107 10.53 13.38 9.04
CA LYS A 107 10.14 12.53 10.17
C LYS A 107 8.81 11.85 9.85
N PHE A 108 8.86 10.53 9.78
CA PHE A 108 7.66 9.71 9.62
C PHE A 108 7.15 9.27 10.99
N ARG A 109 5.89 9.60 11.30
CA ARG A 109 5.22 9.05 12.50
C ARG A 109 4.37 7.85 12.12
N LYS A 110 4.86 6.65 12.46
CA LYS A 110 4.11 5.41 12.25
C LYS A 110 2.78 5.45 13.02
N PRO A 111 1.64 5.21 12.35
CA PRO A 111 0.34 5.17 13.03
C PRO A 111 0.29 4.08 14.10
N SER A 112 -0.46 4.34 15.18
CA SER A 112 -0.71 3.33 16.21
C SER A 112 -1.53 2.15 15.65
N ARG A 113 -1.46 0.99 16.31
CA ARG A 113 -2.25 -0.19 15.90
C ARG A 113 -3.75 0.09 15.78
N ARG A 114 -4.31 0.95 16.64
CA ARG A 114 -5.72 1.32 16.59
C ARG A 114 -6.04 2.11 15.32
N ILE A 115 -5.25 3.13 15.02
CA ILE A 115 -5.40 3.94 13.80
C ILE A 115 -5.25 3.06 12.55
N MET A 116 -4.31 2.12 12.56
CA MET A 116 -4.12 1.17 11.47
C MET A 116 -5.39 0.34 11.19
N LEU A 117 -6.03 -0.20 12.24
CA LEU A 117 -7.24 -1.00 12.09
C LEU A 117 -8.44 -0.17 11.61
N ASP A 118 -8.58 1.05 12.14
CA ASP A 118 -9.63 1.99 11.71
C ASP A 118 -9.44 2.38 10.24
N TRP A 119 -8.20 2.58 9.81
CA TRP A 119 -7.88 2.92 8.42
C TRP A 119 -8.11 1.74 7.47
N ILE A 120 -7.67 0.52 7.82
CA ILE A 120 -7.98 -0.70 7.04
C ILE A 120 -9.49 -0.84 6.87
N THR A 121 -10.26 -0.64 7.95
CA THR A 121 -11.72 -0.70 7.91
C THR A 121 -12.28 0.40 7.00
N SER A 122 -11.79 1.64 7.14
CA SER A 122 -12.20 2.76 6.29
C SER A 122 -11.90 2.50 4.83
N MET A 123 -10.74 1.94 4.49
CA MET A 123 -10.41 1.56 3.11
C MET A 123 -11.39 0.52 2.58
N ARG A 124 -11.86 -0.42 3.40
CA ARG A 124 -12.83 -1.44 3.00
C ARG A 124 -14.22 -0.88 2.73
N VAL A 125 -14.71 -0.02 3.62
CA VAL A 125 -16.13 0.38 3.64
C VAL A 125 -16.41 1.69 2.90
N ASN A 126 -15.40 2.56 2.73
CA ASN A 126 -15.58 3.87 2.14
C ASN A 126 -15.03 3.96 0.70
N SER A 127 -15.60 4.89 -0.06
CA SER A 127 -15.08 5.30 -1.37
C SER A 127 -13.93 6.27 -1.19
N HIS A 128 -12.72 5.74 -1.03
CA HIS A 128 -11.49 6.54 -1.11
C HIS A 128 -11.19 6.89 -2.57
N SER A 129 -10.70 8.10 -2.82
CA SER A 129 -10.05 8.45 -4.09
C SER A 129 -8.54 8.22 -3.98
N PRO A 130 -7.83 8.02 -5.11
CA PRO A 130 -6.37 7.93 -5.10
C PRO A 130 -5.71 9.13 -4.40
N GLN A 131 -6.23 10.33 -4.61
CA GLN A 131 -5.71 11.56 -4.01
C GLN A 131 -6.02 11.66 -2.52
N GLY A 132 -7.22 11.26 -2.10
CA GLY A 132 -7.58 11.23 -0.68
C GLY A 132 -6.65 10.30 0.10
N THR A 133 -6.31 9.15 -0.48
CA THR A 133 -5.32 8.23 0.11
C THR A 133 -3.92 8.85 0.11
N ALA A 134 -3.47 9.47 -0.98
CA ALA A 134 -2.18 10.16 -1.04
C ALA A 134 -2.04 11.26 0.03
N LEU A 135 -3.05 12.12 0.19
CA LEU A 135 -3.05 13.18 1.21
C LEU A 135 -2.91 12.61 2.63
N ALA A 136 -3.58 11.48 2.92
CA ALA A 136 -3.46 10.83 4.23
C ALA A 136 -2.03 10.37 4.52
N PHE A 137 -1.30 9.89 3.51
CA PHE A 137 0.12 9.57 3.65
C PHE A 137 1.00 10.81 3.79
N GLU A 138 0.69 11.90 3.06
CA GLU A 138 1.45 13.16 3.17
C GLU A 138 1.41 13.70 4.61
N VAL A 139 0.24 13.69 5.24
CA VAL A 139 0.07 14.09 6.66
C VAL A 139 0.99 13.31 7.61
N LEU A 140 1.28 12.04 7.34
CA LEU A 140 2.18 11.22 8.17
C LEU A 140 3.66 11.56 8.00
N THR A 141 4.01 12.19 6.88
CA THR A 141 5.38 12.59 6.50
C THR A 141 5.65 14.08 6.72
N GLU A 142 4.66 14.88 7.07
CA GLU A 142 4.80 16.34 7.29
C GLU A 142 5.22 16.74 8.71
N VAL A 143 5.80 15.82 9.49
CA VAL A 143 6.18 16.04 10.89
C VAL A 143 7.62 16.56 11.04
#